data_AF-A0A7C4VD62-F1
#
_entry.id   AF-A0A7C4VD62-F1
#
_cell.length_a   1.000
_cell.length_b   1.000
_cell.length_c   1.000
_cell.angle_alpha   90.00
_cell.angle_beta   90.00
_cell.angle_gamma   90.00
#
_symmetry.space_group_name_H-M   'P 1'
#
loop_
_entity.id
_entity.type
_entity.pdbx_description
1 polymer ?
#
loop_
_entity_poly.entity_id
_entity_poly.type
_entity_poly.pdbx_seq_one_letter_code
_entity_poly.pdbx_strand_id
1 'polypeptide(L)'
;MGLRVFTRKAKMQLIPSEEDICELLFTHNKTHHACRLFLNWFKQYGACTRSELSRFAWDLEAGKIEEGFKYRRTSFYRQIRKPLLTLGLIIIVQRFGEKQDFDVKSFVVREKYVLVRQPIPKRPPDGLNLPRLMWTICKRWNDEFLEKR
;
A
#
# COMPACT_ATOMS: atom_id res chain seq x y z
N MET A 1 26.96 -9.20 5.05
CA MET A 1 25.71 -8.44 4.75
C MET A 1 25.56 -7.26 5.74
N GLY A 2 26.37 -6.19 5.62
CA GLY A 2 26.52 -5.19 6.69
C GLY A 2 25.86 -3.81 6.49
N LEU A 3 25.36 -3.49 5.29
CA LEU A 3 24.95 -2.10 4.96
C LEU A 3 23.45 -1.78 5.15
N ARG A 4 22.57 -2.80 5.25
CA ARG A 4 21.11 -2.60 5.46
C ARG A 4 20.73 -2.27 6.91
N VAL A 5 21.58 -2.60 7.87
CA VAL A 5 21.29 -2.43 9.30
C VAL A 5 21.69 -1.02 9.76
N PHE A 6 22.82 -0.48 9.28
CA PHE A 6 23.26 0.88 9.58
C PHE A 6 22.32 1.95 9.02
N THR A 7 21.83 1.76 7.79
CA THR A 7 20.82 2.66 7.16
C THR A 7 19.49 2.67 7.93
N ARG A 8 19.09 1.54 8.54
CA ARG A 8 17.89 1.50 9.40
C ARG A 8 18.08 2.28 10.71
N LYS A 9 19.24 2.18 11.37
CA LYS A 9 19.53 2.89 12.62
C LYS A 9 19.62 4.41 12.40
N ALA A 10 20.23 4.85 11.30
CA ALA A 10 20.29 6.25 10.91
C ALA A 10 18.90 6.80 10.53
N LYS A 11 18.10 6.06 9.75
CA LYS A 11 16.69 6.43 9.50
C LYS A 11 15.90 6.57 10.80
N MET A 12 16.07 5.67 11.78
CA MET A 12 15.34 5.74 13.05
C MET A 12 15.59 7.02 13.87
N GLN A 13 16.79 7.61 13.78
CA GLN A 13 17.11 8.88 14.45
C GLN A 13 16.54 10.09 13.71
N LEU A 14 16.17 9.93 12.45
CA LEU A 14 15.88 11.03 11.54
C LEU A 14 14.45 11.08 11.02
N ILE A 15 13.59 10.08 11.28
CA ILE A 15 12.20 10.11 10.80
C ILE A 15 11.52 11.35 11.39
N PRO A 16 11.34 12.42 10.60
CA PRO A 16 10.64 13.60 11.05
C PRO A 16 9.18 13.17 11.26
N SER A 17 8.46 13.85 12.16
CA SER A 17 7.02 13.66 12.35
C SER A 17 6.21 13.84 11.05
N GLU A 18 6.80 14.42 10.01
CA GLU A 18 6.19 14.78 8.72
C GLU A 18 6.49 13.83 7.54
N GLU A 19 7.40 12.85 7.66
CA GLU A 19 7.75 11.98 6.53
C GLU A 19 6.53 11.17 6.00
N ASP A 20 6.34 11.16 4.68
CA ASP A 20 5.28 10.41 4.03
C ASP A 20 5.47 8.89 4.27
N ILE A 21 4.41 8.13 4.58
CA ILE A 21 4.52 6.67 4.68
C ILE A 21 5.10 6.00 3.42
N CYS A 22 4.83 6.50 2.22
CA CYS A 22 5.44 6.04 0.98
C CYS A 22 6.96 6.27 1.01
N GLU A 23 7.42 7.41 1.55
CA GLU A 23 8.85 7.71 1.73
C GLU A 23 9.53 6.80 2.75
N LEU A 24 8.79 6.39 3.78
CA LEU A 24 9.24 5.38 4.73
C LEU A 24 9.40 3.99 4.09
N LEU A 25 8.45 3.60 3.23
CA LEU A 25 8.35 2.27 2.65
C LEU A 25 9.29 2.03 1.47
N PHE A 26 9.51 3.03 0.63
CA PHE A 26 10.36 2.89 -0.56
C PHE A 26 11.57 3.83 -0.48
N THR A 27 12.55 3.68 -1.36
CA THR A 27 13.78 4.50 -1.35
C THR A 27 13.86 5.48 -2.50
N HIS A 28 13.09 5.26 -3.57
CA HIS A 28 13.18 6.05 -4.79
C HIS A 28 11.96 6.97 -4.93
N ASN A 29 12.20 8.27 -5.14
CA ASN A 29 11.15 9.30 -5.29
C ASN A 29 10.08 8.91 -6.31
N LYS A 30 10.49 8.34 -7.44
CA LYS A 30 9.55 7.88 -8.47
C LYS A 30 8.63 6.76 -7.98
N THR A 31 9.12 5.86 -7.13
CA THR A 31 8.32 4.78 -6.53
C THR A 31 7.46 5.31 -5.38
N HIS A 32 7.93 6.30 -4.62
CA HIS A 32 7.12 7.00 -3.62
C HIS A 32 5.87 7.58 -4.25
N HIS A 33 6.05 8.39 -5.31
CA HIS A 33 4.97 9.06 -5.99
C HIS A 33 3.97 8.09 -6.62
N ALA A 34 4.47 7.06 -7.31
CA ALA A 34 3.62 6.00 -7.85
C ALA A 34 2.83 5.25 -6.78
N CYS A 35 3.44 4.98 -5.62
CA CYS A 35 2.73 4.35 -4.51
C CYS A 35 1.67 5.28 -3.91
N ARG A 36 1.95 6.58 -3.81
CA ARG A 36 1.01 7.58 -3.31
C ARG A 36 -0.22 7.68 -4.21
N LEU A 37 -0.02 7.79 -5.52
CA LEU A 37 -1.11 7.75 -6.52
C LEU A 37 -1.94 6.47 -6.38
N PHE A 38 -1.28 5.32 -6.24
CA PHE A 38 -1.95 4.04 -6.06
C PHE A 38 -2.79 3.97 -4.77
N LEU A 39 -2.23 4.35 -3.63
CA LEU A 39 -2.91 4.26 -2.35
C LEU A 39 -4.05 5.27 -2.22
N ASN A 40 -3.89 6.47 -2.80
CA ASN A 40 -4.96 7.47 -2.87
C ASN A 40 -6.12 6.97 -3.72
N TRP A 41 -5.83 6.44 -4.92
CA TRP A 41 -6.83 5.75 -5.75
C TRP A 41 -7.48 4.63 -4.94
N PHE A 42 -6.69 3.73 -4.35
CA PHE A 42 -7.20 2.55 -3.66
C PHE A 42 -8.08 2.89 -2.44
N LYS A 43 -7.74 3.95 -1.71
CA LYS A 43 -8.54 4.48 -0.59
C LYS A 43 -9.94 4.91 -1.03
N GLN A 44 -10.08 5.52 -2.21
CA GLN A 44 -11.39 5.96 -2.72
C GLN A 44 -12.33 4.78 -3.02
N TYR A 45 -11.80 3.65 -3.51
CA TYR A 45 -12.60 2.46 -3.81
C TYR A 45 -12.79 1.52 -2.61
N GLY A 46 -11.90 1.59 -1.61
CA GLY A 46 -11.90 0.75 -0.41
C GLY A 46 -11.48 -0.71 -0.64
N ALA A 47 -11.79 -1.28 -1.81
CA ALA A 47 -11.35 -2.59 -2.26
C ALA A 47 -11.21 -2.60 -3.79
N CYS A 48 -10.35 -3.46 -4.34
CA CYS A 48 -10.22 -3.60 -5.80
C CYS A 48 -9.98 -5.05 -6.20
N THR A 49 -10.51 -5.46 -7.34
CA THR A 49 -10.29 -6.76 -7.96
C THR A 49 -8.95 -6.80 -8.69
N ARG A 50 -8.52 -8.00 -9.10
CA ARG A 50 -7.34 -8.16 -9.96
C ARG A 50 -7.45 -7.37 -11.28
N SER A 51 -8.63 -7.32 -11.88
CA SER A 51 -8.86 -6.60 -13.13
C SER A 51 -8.77 -5.09 -12.95
N GLU A 52 -9.35 -4.54 -11.88
CA GLU A 52 -9.26 -3.12 -11.54
C GLU A 52 -7.81 -2.71 -11.24
N LEU A 53 -7.09 -3.51 -10.45
CA LEU A 53 -5.68 -3.28 -10.18
C LEU A 53 -4.83 -3.32 -11.47
N SER A 54 -5.14 -4.24 -12.38
CA SER A 54 -4.47 -4.34 -13.68
C SER A 54 -4.76 -3.14 -14.56
N ARG A 55 -6.00 -2.64 -14.55
CA ARG A 55 -6.38 -1.42 -15.28
C ARG A 55 -5.64 -0.20 -14.72
N PHE A 56 -5.63 -0.03 -13.39
CA PHE A 56 -4.86 1.04 -12.75
C PHE A 56 -3.38 1.01 -13.17
N ALA A 57 -2.74 -0.16 -13.13
CA ALA A 57 -1.33 -0.27 -13.48
C ALA A 57 -1.06 0.03 -14.97
N TRP A 58 -2.01 -0.28 -15.86
CA TRP A 58 -1.96 0.12 -17.27
C TRP A 58 -2.10 1.63 -17.45
N ASP A 59 -3.07 2.24 -16.78
CA ASP A 59 -3.32 3.68 -16.86
C ASP A 59 -2.14 4.48 -16.29
N LEU A 60 -1.49 3.98 -15.23
CA LEU A 60 -0.29 4.56 -14.65
C LEU A 60 0.93 4.48 -15.59
N GLU A 61 1.07 3.39 -16.35
CA GLU A 61 2.12 3.24 -17.35
C GLU A 61 1.88 4.11 -18.57
N ALA A 62 0.62 4.24 -18.99
CA ALA A 62 0.20 5.12 -20.08
C ALA A 62 0.30 6.61 -19.73
N GLY A 63 0.34 6.96 -18.44
CA GLY A 63 0.33 8.35 -17.95
C GLY A 63 -1.05 8.99 -17.97
N LYS A 64 -2.10 8.18 -17.79
CA LYS A 64 -3.50 8.62 -17.74
C LYS A 64 -3.97 8.99 -16.32
N ILE A 65 -3.19 8.61 -15.31
CA ILE A 65 -3.51 8.88 -13.91
C ILE A 65 -3.10 10.32 -13.52
N GLU A 66 -1.93 10.75 -13.97
CA GLU A 66 -1.38 12.09 -13.72
C GLU A 66 -0.53 12.52 -14.91
N GLU A 67 -0.76 13.73 -15.40
CA GLU A 67 -0.05 14.27 -16.56
C GLU A 67 1.45 14.44 -16.26
N GLY A 68 2.30 14.07 -17.23
CA GLY A 68 3.75 14.12 -17.07
C GLY A 68 4.36 12.98 -16.23
N PHE A 69 3.55 12.14 -15.58
CA PHE A 69 4.03 11.02 -14.78
C PHE A 69 3.69 9.66 -15.40
N LYS A 70 4.71 8.78 -15.51
CA LYS A 70 4.56 7.39 -15.97
C LYS A 70 5.35 6.44 -15.09
N TYR A 71 4.74 5.31 -14.76
CA TYR A 71 5.39 4.24 -14.01
C TYR A 71 5.17 2.87 -14.66
N ARG A 72 6.26 2.15 -14.93
CA ARG A 72 6.19 0.86 -15.63
C ARG A 72 5.33 -0.14 -14.86
N ARG A 73 4.46 -0.86 -15.56
CA ARG A 73 3.54 -1.84 -14.96
C ARG A 73 4.28 -3.00 -14.29
N THR A 74 5.36 -3.48 -14.90
CA THR A 74 6.23 -4.52 -14.31
C THR A 74 6.89 -4.04 -13.02
N SER A 75 7.37 -2.79 -13.00
CA SER A 75 7.90 -2.16 -11.79
C SER A 75 6.81 -1.98 -10.73
N PHE A 76 5.59 -1.59 -11.10
CA PHE A 76 4.48 -1.43 -10.16
C PHE A 76 4.23 -2.74 -9.39
N TYR A 77 4.13 -3.85 -10.10
CA TYR A 77 3.89 -5.14 -9.44
C TYR A 77 5.06 -5.61 -8.58
N ARG A 78 6.29 -5.41 -9.04
CA ARG A 78 7.49 -5.87 -8.34
C ARG A 78 7.87 -4.99 -7.15
N GLN A 79 7.74 -3.68 -7.30
CA GLN A 79 8.27 -2.68 -6.37
C GLN A 79 7.20 -2.06 -5.47
N ILE A 80 5.92 -2.11 -5.84
CA ILE A 80 4.83 -1.53 -5.02
C ILE A 80 3.90 -2.64 -4.53
N ARG A 81 3.21 -3.34 -5.44
CA ARG A 81 2.22 -4.36 -5.04
C ARG A 81 2.85 -5.46 -4.17
N LYS A 82 3.96 -6.03 -4.62
CA LYS A 82 4.62 -7.14 -3.89
C LYS A 82 5.05 -6.70 -2.49
N PRO A 83 5.79 -5.60 -2.28
CA PRO A 83 6.12 -5.14 -0.93
C PRO A 83 4.92 -4.86 -0.04
N LEU A 84 3.86 -4.21 -0.54
CA LEU A 84 2.65 -3.95 0.26
C LEU A 84 1.96 -5.24 0.72
N LEU A 85 1.93 -6.27 -0.14
CA LEU A 85 1.44 -7.61 0.22
C LEU A 85 2.36 -8.29 1.23
N THR A 86 3.68 -8.25 0.99
CA THR A 86 4.67 -8.89 1.87
C THR A 86 4.68 -8.28 3.27
N LEU A 87 4.42 -6.98 3.39
CA LEU A 87 4.32 -6.28 4.67
C LEU A 87 2.94 -6.44 5.34
N GLY A 88 1.98 -7.08 4.68
CA GLY A 88 0.61 -7.24 5.22
C GLY A 88 -0.17 -5.92 5.31
N LEU A 89 0.26 -4.87 4.61
CA LEU A 89 -0.45 -3.59 4.52
C LEU A 89 -1.68 -3.72 3.62
N ILE A 90 -1.58 -4.56 2.58
CA ILE A 90 -2.70 -5.00 1.77
C ILE A 90 -2.78 -6.53 1.78
N ILE A 91 -3.98 -7.08 1.71
CA ILE A 91 -4.21 -8.52 1.60
C ILE A 91 -5.21 -8.82 0.49
N ILE A 92 -5.23 -10.08 0.07
CA ILE A 92 -6.24 -10.58 -0.86
C ILE A 92 -7.28 -11.33 -0.03
N VAL A 93 -8.54 -10.89 -0.11
CA VAL A 93 -9.68 -11.55 0.51
C VAL A 93 -10.58 -12.16 -0.56
N GLN A 94 -11.10 -13.35 -0.29
CA GLN A 94 -12.15 -13.96 -1.09
C GLN A 94 -13.49 -13.40 -0.63
N ARG A 95 -14.26 -12.84 -1.56
CA ARG A 95 -15.61 -12.30 -1.31
C ARG A 95 -16.56 -12.95 -2.30
N PHE A 96 -17.69 -13.45 -1.82
CA PHE A 96 -18.78 -13.85 -2.71
C PHE A 96 -19.35 -12.60 -3.38
N GLY A 97 -19.41 -12.61 -4.70
CA GLY A 97 -20.09 -11.60 -5.50
C GLY A 97 -21.23 -12.25 -6.27
N GLU A 98 -22.37 -11.58 -6.35
CA GLU A 98 -23.47 -12.04 -7.21
C GLU A 98 -23.06 -11.86 -8.68
N LYS A 99 -23.27 -12.90 -9.48
CA LYS A 99 -23.26 -12.85 -10.93
C LYS A 99 -24.69 -13.12 -11.38
N GLN A 100 -25.29 -12.13 -12.03
CA GLN A 100 -26.61 -12.24 -12.61
C GLN A 100 -26.42 -12.50 -14.11
N ASP A 101 -26.60 -13.76 -14.52
CA ASP A 101 -26.68 -14.14 -15.93
C ASP A 101 -28.12 -14.56 -16.22
N PHE A 102 -28.79 -13.80 -17.10
CA PHE A 102 -30.06 -14.07 -17.82
C PHE A 102 -31.33 -14.51 -17.05
N ASP A 103 -31.24 -15.15 -15.88
CA ASP A 103 -32.29 -15.28 -14.85
C ASP A 103 -31.82 -16.03 -13.59
N VAL A 104 -30.55 -16.47 -13.52
CA VAL A 104 -30.03 -17.27 -12.40
C VAL A 104 -29.03 -16.43 -11.60
N LYS A 105 -29.35 -16.19 -10.31
CA LYS A 105 -28.40 -15.63 -9.36
C LYS A 105 -27.39 -16.71 -8.96
N SER A 106 -26.17 -16.58 -9.44
CA SER A 106 -25.05 -17.43 -9.02
C SER A 106 -24.08 -16.61 -8.16
N PHE A 107 -23.52 -17.23 -7.13
CA PHE A 107 -22.47 -16.62 -6.32
C PHE A 107 -21.12 -17.01 -6.90
N VAL A 108 -20.32 -16.03 -7.29
CA VAL A 108 -18.95 -16.22 -7.75
C VAL A 108 -17.99 -15.70 -6.68
N VAL A 109 -17.05 -16.54 -6.28
CA VAL A 109 -15.95 -16.11 -5.41
C VAL A 109 -15.03 -15.18 -6.20
N ARG A 110 -14.99 -13.91 -5.81
CA ARG A 110 -14.07 -12.93 -6.38
C ARG A 110 -13.01 -12.56 -5.36
N GLU A 111 -11.76 -12.60 -5.79
CA GLU A 111 -10.64 -12.11 -5.01
C GLU A 111 -10.55 -10.59 -5.11
N LYS A 112 -10.50 -9.93 -3.96
CA LYS A 112 -10.33 -8.49 -3.83
C LYS A 112 -9.12 -8.17 -2.96
N TYR A 113 -8.31 -7.23 -3.41
CA TYR A 113 -7.34 -6.55 -2.57
C TYR A 113 -8.08 -5.62 -1.61
N VAL A 114 -7.65 -5.59 -0.35
CA VAL A 114 -8.14 -4.66 0.67
C VAL A 114 -6.97 -4.09 1.47
N LEU A 115 -7.13 -2.83 1.92
CA LEU A 115 -6.23 -2.20 2.88
C LEU A 115 -6.47 -2.82 4.27
N VAL A 116 -5.39 -3.06 5.04
CA VAL A 116 -5.46 -3.74 6.33
C VAL A 116 -5.14 -2.80 7.48
N ARG A 117 -6.04 -2.72 8.46
CA ARG A 117 -5.76 -2.02 9.74
C ARG A 117 -4.75 -2.81 10.54
N GLN A 118 -3.63 -2.16 10.86
CA GLN A 118 -2.54 -2.78 11.58
C GLN A 118 -2.86 -2.83 13.08
N PRO A 119 -2.79 -4.00 13.74
CA PRO A 119 -3.08 -4.14 15.16
C PRO A 119 -1.89 -3.66 15.99
N ILE A 120 -1.84 -2.34 16.24
CA ILE A 120 -0.77 -1.73 17.03
C ILE A 120 -1.23 -1.34 18.43
N PRO A 121 -0.35 -1.41 19.44
CA PRO A 121 -0.65 -0.87 20.77
C PRO A 121 -0.82 0.66 20.71
N LYS A 122 -1.61 1.23 21.63
CA LYS A 122 -1.85 2.68 21.69
C LYS A 122 -0.56 3.48 21.96
N ARG A 123 0.34 2.92 22.78
CA ARG A 123 1.61 3.55 23.15
C ARG A 123 2.74 3.00 22.27
N PRO A 124 3.64 3.86 21.75
CA PRO A 124 4.83 3.40 21.05
C PRO A 124 5.76 2.62 21.98
N PRO A 125 6.51 1.62 21.46
CA PRO A 125 7.63 1.02 22.16
C PRO A 125 8.67 2.07 22.57
N ASP A 126 9.28 1.90 23.73
CA ASP A 126 10.32 2.79 24.24
C ASP A 126 11.66 2.60 23.48
N GLY A 127 12.45 3.68 23.39
CA GLY A 127 13.76 3.70 22.73
C GLY A 127 13.73 3.78 21.19
N LEU A 128 14.86 4.09 20.57
CA LEU A 128 15.00 4.15 19.11
C LEU A 128 15.40 2.78 18.54
N ASN A 129 14.42 1.91 18.37
CA ASN A 129 14.61 0.52 17.95
C ASN A 129 13.66 0.12 16.80
N LEU A 130 13.92 -1.07 16.22
CA LEU A 130 13.12 -1.63 15.13
C LEU A 130 11.62 -1.76 15.47
N PRO A 131 11.22 -2.23 16.67
CA PRO A 131 9.82 -2.23 17.08
C PRO A 131 9.17 -0.84 17.00
N ARG A 132 9.83 0.22 17.46
CA ARG A 132 9.31 1.59 17.37
C ARG A 132 9.14 2.06 15.93
N LEU A 133 10.09 1.74 15.05
CA LEU A 133 9.96 2.04 13.61
C LEU A 133 8.75 1.36 12.98
N MET A 134 8.59 0.06 13.23
CA MET A 134 7.46 -0.71 12.70
C MET A 134 6.14 -0.15 13.24
N TRP A 135 6.11 0.20 14.53
CA TRP A 135 4.96 0.86 15.13
C TRP A 135 4.64 2.18 14.43
N THR A 136 5.63 3.03 14.15
CA THR A 136 5.44 4.31 13.44
C THR A 136 4.87 4.10 12.03
N ILE A 137 5.41 3.15 11.27
CA ILE A 137 4.91 2.82 9.92
C ILE A 137 3.45 2.37 10.00
N CYS A 138 3.14 1.44 10.90
CA CYS A 138 1.79 0.91 11.05
C CYS A 138 0.80 1.96 11.57
N LYS A 139 1.24 2.87 12.44
CA LYS A 139 0.42 3.99 12.93
C LYS A 139 0.07 4.93 11.79
N ARG A 140 1.08 5.44 11.06
CA ARG A 140 0.84 6.32 9.91
C ARG A 140 -0.03 5.66 8.86
N TRP A 141 0.14 4.37 8.61
CA TRP A 141 -0.73 3.62 7.70
C TRP A 141 -2.19 3.68 8.11
N ASN A 142 -2.46 3.43 9.41
CA ASN A 142 -3.81 3.49 9.95
C ASN A 142 -4.38 4.90 9.86
N ASP A 143 -3.61 5.91 10.26
CA ASP A 143 -4.02 7.32 10.29
C ASP A 143 -4.30 7.84 8.87
N GLU A 144 -3.42 7.56 7.90
CA GLU A 144 -3.54 8.09 6.53
C GLU A 144 -4.61 7.39 5.69
N PHE A 145 -4.74 6.06 5.80
CA PHE A 145 -5.56 5.28 4.85
C PHE A 145 -6.81 4.65 5.46
N LEU A 146 -6.95 4.61 6.79
CA LEU A 146 -7.99 3.84 7.46
C LEU A 146 -8.76 4.60 8.55
N GLU A 147 -8.37 5.83 8.88
CA GLU A 147 -9.23 6.73 9.63
C GLU A 147 -10.26 7.37 8.69
N LYS A 148 -11.53 7.34 9.13
CA LYS A 148 -12.60 8.09 8.48
C LYS A 148 -12.38 9.56 8.85
N ARG A 149 -12.13 10.41 7.85
CA ARG A 149 -12.38 11.84 7.99
C ARG A 149 -13.88 12.09 7.86
#